data_AF-A0A3R5USI8-F1
#
_entry.id   AF-A0A3R5USI8-F1
#
_cell.length_a   1.000
_cell.length_b   1.000
_cell.length_c   1.000
_cell.angle_alpha   90.00
_cell.angle_beta   90.00
_cell.angle_gamma   90.00
#
_symmetry.space_group_name_H-M   'P 1'
#
loop_
_entity.id
_entity.type
_entity.pdbx_description
1 polymer ?
#
loop_
_entity_poly.entity_id
_entity_poly.type
_entity_poly.pdbx_seq_one_letter_code
_entity_poly.pdbx_strand_id
1 'polypeptide(L)'
;MDVNSLNVSNVEQLYDRHFRTIYHEFSHILHQTKDFSAEFKKISAKDYVSDSWSDVWRNPRDLDDQNAQKPLSLEAGFISDYSSKDANEDFVELIAHYLTYSPEKWKQTLDKAAGANGDKPGKKILEQKIGIVISYMKKEWQIDLNALRDEIQTRASKIGELEIDQLK
;
A
#
# COMPACT_ATOMS: atom_id res chain seq x y z
N MET A 1 18.26 -8.83 -5.04
CA MET A 1 17.79 -8.98 -3.64
C MET A 1 18.96 -9.47 -2.83
N ASP A 2 19.39 -8.70 -1.83
CA ASP A 2 20.47 -9.12 -0.94
C ASP A 2 19.88 -9.92 0.22
N VAL A 3 20.01 -11.23 0.15
CA VAL A 3 19.42 -12.18 1.11
C VAL A 3 20.19 -12.16 2.44
N ASN A 4 21.43 -11.68 2.45
CA ASN A 4 22.33 -11.71 3.61
C ASN A 4 22.10 -10.56 4.61
N SER A 5 21.22 -9.59 4.31
CA SER A 5 20.87 -8.50 5.22
C SER A 5 19.50 -8.67 5.90
N LEU A 6 18.90 -9.87 5.81
CA LEU A 6 17.56 -10.15 6.31
C LEU A 6 17.56 -10.37 7.82
N ASN A 7 17.09 -9.38 8.58
CA ASN A 7 16.75 -9.59 9.99
C ASN A 7 15.33 -10.15 10.07
N VAL A 8 15.21 -11.47 10.17
CA VAL A 8 13.93 -12.20 10.27
C VAL A 8 13.13 -11.87 11.54
N SER A 9 13.76 -11.28 12.55
CA SER A 9 13.08 -10.81 13.76
C SER A 9 12.51 -9.39 13.60
N ASN A 10 12.86 -8.66 12.54
CA ASN A 10 12.29 -7.35 12.23
C ASN A 10 11.11 -7.49 11.26
N VAL A 11 9.93 -7.71 11.84
CA VAL A 11 8.65 -7.84 11.11
C VAL A 11 8.40 -6.67 10.15
N GLU A 12 8.73 -5.44 10.54
CA GLU A 12 8.54 -4.28 9.67
C GLU A 12 9.44 -4.33 8.42
N GLN A 13 10.69 -4.79 8.55
CA GLN A 13 11.56 -4.98 7.38
C GLN A 13 11.08 -6.13 6.48
N LEU A 14 10.55 -7.21 7.06
CA LEU A 14 9.98 -8.32 6.28
C LEU A 14 8.74 -7.86 5.49
N TYR A 15 7.88 -7.07 6.13
CA TYR A 15 6.72 -6.46 5.48
C TYR A 15 7.10 -5.48 4.38
N ASP A 16 8.00 -4.54 4.69
CA ASP A 16 8.39 -3.49 3.76
C ASP A 16 9.15 -4.04 2.53
N ARG A 17 9.98 -5.08 2.70
CA ARG A 17 10.86 -5.57 1.62
C ARG A 17 10.37 -6.81 0.89
N HIS A 18 9.57 -7.68 1.51
CA HIS A 18 9.24 -8.99 0.93
C HIS A 18 7.74 -9.20 0.80
N PHE A 19 7.01 -9.15 1.92
CA PHE A 19 5.57 -9.47 1.89
C PHE A 19 4.75 -8.45 1.10
N ARG A 20 5.10 -7.16 1.15
CA ARG A 20 4.41 -6.14 0.33
C ARG A 20 4.51 -6.47 -1.16
N THR A 21 5.70 -6.82 -1.65
CA THR A 21 5.88 -7.22 -3.05
C THR A 21 5.12 -8.50 -3.38
N ILE A 22 5.14 -9.51 -2.50
CA ILE A 22 4.38 -10.75 -2.73
C ILE A 22 2.87 -10.47 -2.82
N TYR A 23 2.32 -9.66 -1.91
CA TYR A 23 0.90 -9.30 -1.95
C TYR A 23 0.54 -8.43 -3.16
N HIS A 24 1.45 -7.56 -3.60
CA HIS A 24 1.31 -6.76 -4.82
C HIS A 24 1.17 -7.67 -6.05
N GLU A 25 2.14 -8.57 -6.27
CA GLU A 25 2.11 -9.49 -7.42
C GLU A 25 0.94 -10.48 -7.36
N PHE A 26 0.60 -10.98 -6.17
CA PHE A 26 -0.57 -11.84 -6.02
C PHE A 26 -1.86 -11.09 -6.37
N SER A 27 -1.97 -9.82 -5.98
CA SER A 27 -3.12 -8.98 -6.31
C SER A 27 -3.22 -8.70 -7.81
N HIS A 28 -2.10 -8.62 -8.53
CA HIS A 28 -2.11 -8.60 -9.99
C HIS A 28 -2.78 -9.84 -10.59
N ILE A 29 -2.42 -11.03 -10.10
CA ILE A 29 -3.04 -12.29 -10.56
C ILE A 29 -4.55 -12.26 -10.33
N LEU A 30 -4.99 -11.76 -9.17
CA LEU A 30 -6.42 -11.66 -8.86
C LEU A 30 -7.14 -10.77 -9.87
N HIS A 31 -6.72 -9.51 -10.05
CA HIS A 31 -7.47 -8.62 -10.93
C HIS A 31 -7.35 -8.94 -12.42
N GLN A 32 -6.22 -9.53 -12.85
CA GLN A 32 -6.08 -10.04 -14.21
C GLN A 32 -7.04 -11.21 -14.49
N THR A 33 -7.41 -11.97 -13.46
CA THR A 33 -8.39 -13.06 -13.56
C THR A 33 -9.83 -12.55 -13.49
N LYS A 34 -10.10 -11.55 -12.63
CA LYS A 34 -11.41 -10.89 -12.47
C LYS A 34 -11.20 -9.39 -12.33
N ASP A 35 -11.50 -8.61 -13.37
CA ASP A 35 -11.21 -7.16 -13.37
C ASP A 35 -11.96 -6.43 -12.25
N PHE A 36 -11.34 -5.39 -11.70
CA PHE A 36 -11.96 -4.51 -10.71
C PHE A 36 -12.81 -3.43 -11.40
N SER A 37 -13.68 -2.79 -10.61
CA SER A 37 -14.63 -1.81 -11.14
C SER A 37 -13.95 -0.63 -11.84
N ALA A 38 -14.49 -0.25 -13.01
CA ALA A 38 -14.09 0.98 -13.72
C ALA A 38 -14.28 2.25 -12.88
N GLU A 39 -15.13 2.22 -11.85
CA GLU A 39 -15.30 3.34 -10.91
C GLU A 39 -14.00 3.63 -10.14
N PHE A 40 -13.20 2.61 -9.82
CA PHE A 40 -11.88 2.82 -9.21
C PHE A 40 -10.98 3.63 -10.13
N LYS A 41 -10.90 3.23 -11.41
CA LYS A 41 -10.06 3.86 -12.45
C LYS A 41 -10.41 5.35 -12.63
N LYS A 42 -11.67 5.74 -12.38
CA LYS A 42 -12.15 7.13 -12.50
C LYS A 42 -11.72 8.04 -11.35
N ILE A 43 -11.45 7.50 -10.15
CA ILE A 43 -11.18 8.31 -8.94
C ILE A 43 -9.96 9.22 -9.13
N SER A 44 -8.89 8.68 -9.70
CA SER A 44 -7.61 9.39 -9.91
C SER A 44 -7.22 9.46 -11.40
N ALA A 45 -8.18 9.32 -12.32
CA ALA A 45 -7.92 9.20 -13.76
C ALA A 45 -7.06 10.35 -14.34
N LYS A 46 -7.17 11.56 -13.78
CA LYS A 46 -6.43 12.75 -14.24
C LYS A 46 -5.08 12.92 -13.56
N ASP A 47 -4.84 12.18 -12.48
CA ASP A 47 -3.69 12.36 -11.59
C ASP A 47 -2.65 11.23 -11.73
N TYR A 48 -2.93 10.21 -12.55
CA TYR A 48 -1.93 9.20 -12.92
C TYR A 48 -0.84 9.83 -13.79
N VAL A 49 0.41 9.51 -13.48
CA VAL A 49 1.60 10.13 -14.08
C VAL A 49 2.47 9.14 -14.86
N SER A 50 2.01 7.89 -15.02
CA SER A 50 2.74 6.86 -15.76
C SER A 50 4.17 6.69 -15.25
N ASP A 51 5.16 6.53 -16.13
CA ASP A 51 6.55 6.26 -15.78
C ASP A 51 7.24 7.40 -15.01
N SER A 52 6.63 8.59 -14.93
CA SER A 52 7.15 9.74 -14.16
C SER A 52 6.86 9.65 -12.66
N TRP A 53 6.26 8.56 -12.18
CA TRP A 53 5.87 8.39 -10.78
C TRP A 53 7.02 8.60 -9.78
N SER A 54 8.27 8.28 -10.14
CA SER A 54 9.43 8.46 -9.25
C SER A 54 9.87 9.92 -9.12
N ASP A 55 9.45 10.77 -10.05
CA ASP A 55 10.01 12.12 -10.22
C ASP A 55 9.01 13.22 -9.86
N VAL A 56 7.70 12.97 -9.99
CA VAL A 56 6.63 13.98 -9.77
C VAL A 56 6.43 14.30 -8.30
N TRP A 57 6.61 13.31 -7.42
CA TRP A 57 6.32 13.44 -6.00
C TRP A 57 7.56 13.83 -5.18
N ARG A 58 7.32 14.43 -4.02
CA ARG A 58 8.39 14.77 -3.08
C ARG A 58 8.92 13.50 -2.43
N ASN A 59 10.21 13.21 -2.64
CA ASN A 59 10.87 12.11 -1.93
C ASN A 59 11.16 12.53 -0.47
N PRO A 60 10.88 11.70 0.54
CA PRO A 60 11.31 11.95 1.91
C PRO A 60 12.84 12.10 2.07
N ARG A 61 13.64 11.58 1.14
CA ARG A 61 15.10 11.79 1.12
C ARG A 61 15.50 13.18 0.61
N ASP A 62 14.59 13.87 -0.07
CA ASP A 62 14.77 15.24 -0.56
C ASP A 62 14.30 16.28 0.47
N LEU A 63 13.98 15.87 1.71
CA LEU A 63 13.53 16.78 2.78
C LEU A 63 14.60 17.80 3.22
N ASP A 64 15.86 17.58 2.87
CA ASP A 64 16.95 18.55 3.06
C ASP A 64 16.88 19.67 2.00
N ASP A 65 16.18 19.47 0.88
CA ASP A 65 15.87 20.51 -0.09
C ASP A 65 14.58 21.24 0.31
N GLN A 66 14.75 22.26 1.17
CA GLN A 66 13.65 23.13 1.61
C GLN A 66 12.93 23.87 0.45
N ASN A 67 13.44 23.80 -0.78
CA ASN A 67 12.84 24.41 -1.97
C ASN A 67 12.10 23.39 -2.87
N ALA A 68 12.01 22.11 -2.48
CA ALA A 68 11.26 21.12 -3.24
C ALA A 68 9.74 21.41 -3.20
N GLN A 69 9.25 22.14 -4.21
CA GLN A 69 7.84 22.52 -4.40
C GLN A 69 6.92 21.32 -4.75
N LYS A 70 7.41 20.08 -4.70
CA LYS A 70 6.66 18.88 -5.11
C LYS A 70 5.61 18.48 -4.05
N PRO A 71 4.41 18.04 -4.46
CA PRO A 71 3.40 17.50 -3.54
C PRO A 71 3.77 16.09 -3.05
N LEU A 72 3.16 15.64 -1.95
CA LEU A 72 3.21 14.22 -1.55
C LEU A 72 2.13 13.45 -2.31
N SER A 73 2.48 12.27 -2.85
CA SER A 73 1.53 11.34 -3.48
C SER A 73 0.37 10.96 -2.56
N LEU A 74 0.66 10.78 -1.26
CA LEU A 74 -0.35 10.55 -0.22
C LEU A 74 -1.42 11.63 -0.17
N GLU A 75 -1.03 12.90 -0.29
CA GLU A 75 -1.97 14.00 -0.26
C GLU A 75 -2.81 14.10 -1.54
N ALA A 76 -2.30 13.55 -2.65
CA ALA A 76 -3.04 13.36 -3.91
C ALA A 76 -3.93 12.09 -3.90
N GLY A 77 -3.88 11.28 -2.83
CA GLY A 77 -4.72 10.08 -2.69
C GLY A 77 -4.12 8.81 -3.27
N PHE A 78 -2.80 8.75 -3.39
CA PHE A 78 -2.03 7.56 -3.76
C PHE A 78 -1.32 7.00 -2.53
N ILE A 79 -1.41 5.69 -2.27
CA ILE A 79 -0.84 5.09 -1.04
C ILE A 79 0.69 5.05 -1.06
N SER A 80 1.27 5.01 -2.26
CA SER A 80 2.69 5.11 -2.57
C SER A 80 2.90 5.97 -3.81
N ASP A 81 4.11 6.47 -4.04
CA ASP A 81 4.44 7.16 -5.30
C ASP A 81 4.16 6.24 -6.50
N TYR A 82 4.49 4.95 -6.40
CA TYR A 82 4.29 3.96 -7.45
C TYR A 82 2.81 3.74 -7.80
N SER A 83 1.91 3.88 -6.83
CA SER A 83 0.45 3.85 -7.06
C SER A 83 -0.02 4.90 -8.07
N SER A 84 0.74 5.96 -8.30
CA SER A 84 0.41 6.99 -9.29
C SER A 84 0.77 6.61 -10.73
N LYS A 85 1.43 5.47 -10.97
CA LYS A 85 1.79 5.03 -12.31
C LYS A 85 0.54 4.81 -13.17
N ASP A 86 -0.36 3.95 -12.72
CA ASP A 86 -1.65 3.72 -13.35
C ASP A 86 -2.66 3.09 -12.38
N ALA A 87 -3.89 2.92 -12.83
CA ALA A 87 -4.98 2.41 -11.99
C ALA A 87 -4.81 0.95 -11.55
N ASN A 88 -4.07 0.12 -12.29
CA ASN A 88 -3.84 -1.27 -11.91
C ASN A 88 -2.82 -1.32 -10.76
N GLU A 89 -1.73 -0.56 -10.87
CA GLU A 89 -0.72 -0.44 -9.82
C GLU A 89 -1.31 0.17 -8.54
N ASP A 90 -2.10 1.24 -8.67
CA ASP A 90 -2.83 1.86 -7.55
C ASP A 90 -3.71 0.86 -6.79
N PHE A 91 -4.43 0.02 -7.54
CA PHE A 91 -5.34 -0.97 -6.98
C PHE A 91 -4.58 -2.03 -6.17
N VAL A 92 -3.50 -2.58 -6.72
CA VAL A 92 -2.73 -3.63 -6.05
C VAL A 92 -1.87 -3.10 -4.92
N GLU A 93 -1.34 -1.88 -5.06
CA GLU A 93 -0.56 -1.21 -4.02
C GLU A 93 -1.42 -0.95 -2.80
N LEU A 94 -2.69 -0.56 -2.98
CA LEU A 94 -3.63 -0.42 -1.88
C LEU A 94 -3.86 -1.73 -1.13
N ILE A 95 -4.03 -2.84 -1.83
CA ILE A 95 -4.16 -4.17 -1.18
C ILE A 95 -2.90 -4.49 -0.38
N ALA A 96 -1.73 -4.38 -1.03
CA ALA A 96 -0.45 -4.74 -0.43
C ALA A 96 -0.10 -3.89 0.80
N HIS A 97 -0.31 -2.57 0.72
CA HIS A 97 -0.10 -1.66 1.85
C HIS A 97 -1.13 -1.88 2.96
N TYR A 98 -2.39 -2.10 2.61
CA TYR A 98 -3.44 -2.32 3.61
C TYR A 98 -3.20 -3.59 4.43
N LEU A 99 -2.82 -4.69 3.78
CA LEU A 99 -2.52 -5.96 4.45
C LEU A 99 -1.29 -5.89 5.36
N THR A 100 -0.28 -5.08 4.98
CA THR A 100 0.98 -5.00 5.72
C THR A 100 1.00 -3.91 6.79
N TYR A 101 0.09 -2.94 6.75
CA TYR A 101 0.03 -1.89 7.76
C TYR A 101 -0.71 -2.35 9.01
N SER A 102 -0.21 -2.00 10.19
CA SER A 102 -1.01 -2.08 11.42
C SER A 102 -2.16 -1.07 11.38
N PRO A 103 -3.25 -1.27 12.15
CA PRO A 103 -4.35 -0.29 12.24
C PRO A 103 -3.86 1.13 12.53
N GLU A 104 -2.87 1.27 13.42
CA GLU A 104 -2.24 2.55 13.79
C GLU A 104 -1.48 3.16 12.63
N LYS A 105 -0.66 2.36 11.91
CA LYS A 105 0.09 2.84 10.73
C LYS A 105 -0.84 3.27 9.60
N TRP A 106 -1.93 2.55 9.38
CA TRP A 106 -2.96 2.95 8.42
C TRP A 106 -3.61 4.27 8.82
N LYS A 107 -4.00 4.41 10.09
CA LYS A 107 -4.56 5.68 10.60
C LYS A 107 -3.58 6.85 10.42
N GLN A 108 -2.31 6.67 10.80
CA GLN A 108 -1.28 7.69 10.61
C GLN A 108 -1.07 8.05 9.14
N THR A 109 -1.20 7.07 8.24
CA THR A 109 -1.10 7.30 6.79
C THR A 109 -2.27 8.14 6.28
N LEU A 110 -3.50 7.85 6.72
CA LEU A 110 -4.67 8.67 6.41
C LEU A 110 -4.56 10.10 6.99
N ASP A 111 -4.01 10.24 8.20
CA ASP A 111 -3.80 11.55 8.82
C ASP A 111 -2.77 12.36 8.03
N LYS A 112 -1.69 11.74 7.52
CA LYS A 112 -0.73 12.38 6.61
C LYS A 112 -1.37 12.76 5.27
N ALA A 113 -2.21 11.89 4.72
CA ALA A 113 -2.90 12.13 3.45
C ALA A 113 -3.92 13.28 3.52
N ALA A 114 -4.42 13.64 4.71
CA ALA A 114 -5.28 14.80 4.90
C ALA A 114 -4.53 16.15 4.75
N GLY A 115 -3.20 16.13 4.89
CA GLY A 115 -2.37 17.34 4.91
C GLY A 115 -2.68 18.26 6.10
N ALA A 116 -1.92 19.35 6.24
CA ALA A 116 -2.01 20.25 7.39
C ALA A 116 -3.31 21.08 7.44
N ASN A 117 -3.95 21.34 6.30
CA ASN A 117 -5.05 22.31 6.18
C ASN A 117 -6.39 21.70 5.74
N GLY A 118 -6.47 20.39 5.49
CA GLY A 118 -7.71 19.73 5.03
C GLY A 118 -8.13 20.05 3.59
N ASP A 119 -7.42 20.94 2.89
CA ASP A 119 -7.64 21.29 1.48
C ASP A 119 -7.20 20.18 0.50
N LYS A 120 -6.49 19.16 0.98
CA LYS A 120 -6.01 18.05 0.16
C LYS A 120 -6.94 16.84 0.32
N PRO A 121 -7.62 16.39 -0.75
CA PRO A 121 -8.64 15.35 -0.66
C PRO A 121 -8.07 13.94 -0.45
N GLY A 122 -6.75 13.78 -0.29
CA GLY A 122 -6.05 12.49 -0.26
C GLY A 122 -6.63 11.47 0.70
N LYS A 123 -6.95 11.86 1.94
CA LYS A 123 -7.61 10.95 2.90
C LYS A 123 -8.94 10.41 2.37
N LYS A 124 -9.83 11.29 1.88
CA LYS A 124 -11.14 10.90 1.37
C LYS A 124 -11.02 10.03 0.12
N ILE A 125 -10.05 10.33 -0.75
CA ILE A 125 -9.75 9.53 -1.94
C ILE A 125 -9.29 8.12 -1.53
N LEU A 126 -8.34 8.01 -0.59
CA LEU A 126 -7.86 6.72 -0.09
C LEU A 126 -8.97 5.91 0.59
N GLU A 127 -9.81 6.55 1.40
CA GLU A 127 -10.97 5.91 2.03
C GLU A 127 -11.98 5.40 0.99
N GLN A 128 -12.24 6.16 -0.08
CA GLN A 128 -13.09 5.72 -1.18
C GLN A 128 -12.47 4.52 -1.93
N LYS A 129 -11.19 4.61 -2.29
CA LYS A 129 -10.47 3.56 -3.00
C LYS A 129 -10.41 2.26 -2.20
N ILE A 130 -10.03 2.30 -0.92
CA ILE A 130 -9.96 1.10 -0.08
C ILE A 130 -11.34 0.48 0.13
N GLY A 131 -12.41 1.29 0.21
CA GLY A 131 -13.78 0.79 0.26
C GLY A 131 -14.17 -0.03 -0.97
N ILE A 132 -13.73 0.38 -2.16
CA ILE A 132 -13.91 -0.39 -3.40
C ILE A 132 -13.09 -1.68 -3.36
N VAL A 133 -11.82 -1.61 -2.94
CA VAL A 133 -10.93 -2.77 -2.82
C VAL A 133 -11.51 -3.83 -1.87
N ILE A 134 -11.94 -3.43 -0.67
CA ILE A 134 -12.58 -4.34 0.31
C ILE A 134 -13.83 -4.98 -0.29
N SER A 135 -14.66 -4.18 -0.98
CA SER A 135 -15.88 -4.67 -1.63
C SER A 135 -15.57 -5.68 -2.75
N TYR A 136 -14.55 -5.41 -3.56
CA TYR A 136 -14.09 -6.31 -4.64
C TYR A 136 -13.60 -7.64 -4.07
N MET A 137 -12.70 -7.61 -3.08
CA MET A 137 -12.14 -8.83 -2.47
C MET A 137 -13.25 -9.71 -1.89
N LYS A 138 -14.25 -9.09 -1.27
CA LYS A 138 -15.39 -9.82 -0.71
C LYS A 138 -16.31 -10.39 -1.79
N LYS A 139 -16.67 -9.61 -2.80
CA LYS A 139 -17.66 -10.02 -3.82
C LYS A 139 -17.09 -11.02 -4.83
N GLU A 140 -15.89 -10.75 -5.34
CA GLU A 140 -15.30 -11.53 -6.43
C GLU A 140 -14.55 -12.76 -5.92
N TRP A 141 -14.00 -12.70 -4.70
CA TRP A 141 -13.12 -13.73 -4.15
C TRP A 141 -13.59 -14.31 -2.82
N GLN A 142 -14.67 -13.79 -2.22
CA GLN A 142 -15.16 -14.22 -0.91
C GLN A 142 -14.11 -14.07 0.21
N ILE A 143 -13.18 -13.12 0.03
CA ILE A 143 -12.12 -12.81 0.98
C ILE A 143 -12.54 -11.59 1.79
N ASP A 144 -12.62 -11.74 3.11
CA ASP A 144 -12.70 -10.60 4.02
C ASP A 144 -11.31 -10.00 4.21
N LEU A 145 -11.06 -8.87 3.55
CA LEU A 145 -9.73 -8.25 3.56
C LEU A 145 -9.32 -7.75 4.94
N ASN A 146 -10.27 -7.37 5.80
CA ASN A 146 -9.98 -6.93 7.16
C ASN A 146 -9.58 -8.13 8.02
N ALA A 147 -10.34 -9.23 7.94
CA ALA A 147 -9.98 -10.46 8.66
C ALA A 147 -8.64 -11.04 8.19
N LEU A 148 -8.36 -10.97 6.88
CA LEU A 148 -7.06 -11.39 6.33
C LEU A 148 -5.92 -10.52 6.88
N ARG A 149 -6.11 -9.20 6.95
CA ARG A 149 -5.14 -8.29 7.56
C ARG A 149 -4.89 -8.65 9.02
N ASP A 150 -5.94 -8.84 9.82
CA ASP A 150 -5.82 -9.19 11.24
C ASP A 150 -5.06 -10.50 11.45
N GLU A 151 -5.33 -11.50 10.61
CA GLU A 151 -4.62 -12.79 10.65
C GLU A 151 -3.15 -12.64 10.26
N ILE A 152 -2.83 -11.84 9.24
CA ILE A 152 -1.45 -11.54 8.83
C ILE A 152 -0.70 -10.86 9.98
N GLN A 153 -1.29 -9.84 10.63
CA GLN A 153 -0.68 -9.15 11.77
C GLN A 153 -0.48 -10.09 12.96
N THR A 154 -1.45 -10.97 13.24
CA THR A 154 -1.35 -11.99 14.30
C THR A 154 -0.24 -13.01 14.04
N ARG A 155 -0.06 -13.44 12.79
CA ARG A 155 1.02 -14.37 12.41
C ARG A 155 2.38 -13.71 12.52
N ALA A 156 2.47 -12.45 12.08
CA ALA A 156 3.71 -11.71 12.14
C ALA A 156 4.20 -11.45 13.57
N SER A 157 3.30 -11.18 14.52
CA SER A 157 3.69 -11.02 15.93
C SER A 157 4.28 -12.30 16.53
N LYS A 158 4.00 -13.46 15.93
CA LYS A 158 4.49 -14.78 16.35
C LYS A 158 5.74 -15.23 15.61
N ILE A 159 6.28 -14.46 14.66
CA ILE A 159 7.46 -14.87 13.88
C ILE A 159 8.67 -15.15 14.79
N GLY A 160 8.84 -14.38 15.88
CA GLY A 160 9.90 -14.63 16.86
C GLY A 160 9.70 -15.87 17.73
N GLU A 161 8.51 -16.48 17.71
CA GLU A 161 8.17 -17.72 18.42
C GLU A 161 8.34 -18.96 17.52
N LEU A 162 8.50 -18.77 16.21
CA LEU A 162 8.75 -19.87 15.29
C LEU A 162 10.18 -20.39 15.53
N GLU A 163 10.31 -21.69 15.81
CA GLU A 163 11.60 -22.36 15.97
C GLU A 163 12.27 -22.60 14.60
N ILE A 164 12.64 -21.51 13.92
CA ILE A 164 13.24 -21.53 12.58
C ILE A 164 14.66 -22.15 12.56
N ASP A 165 15.31 -22.28 13.72
CA ASP A 165 16.65 -22.86 13.88
C ASP A 165 16.66 -24.39 14.11
N GLN A 166 15.49 -25.04 14.15
CA GLN A 166 15.40 -26.47 14.48
C GLN A 166 15.40 -27.43 13.28
N LEU A 167 15.48 -26.92 12.05
CA LEU A 167 15.66 -27.77 10.87
C LEU A 167 17.15 -28.06 10.66
N LYS A 168 17.67 -29.06 11.39
CA LYS A 168 18.97 -29.70 11.11
C LYS A 168 18.78 -31.04 10.42
#